data_AF-A0A947V3Q8-F1
#
_entry.id   AF-A0A947V3Q8-F1
#
_cell.length_a   1.000
_cell.length_b   1.000
_cell.length_c   1.000
_cell.angle_alpha   90.00
_cell.angle_beta   90.00
_cell.angle_gamma   90.00
#
_symmetry.space_group_name_H-M   'P 1'
#
loop_
_entity.id
_entity.type
_entity.pdbx_description
1 polymer ?
#
loop_
_entity_poly.entity_id
_entity_poly.type
_entity_poly.pdbx_seq_one_letter_code
_entity_poly.pdbx_strand_id
1 'polypeptide(L)' 'MKQCSLHDFMEELKPWLDTNHIRSAELSGGSQLTLYFLDGMKNVYRIDDCNESQIRAVVSDLKKKGIAVKE' A
#
# COMPACT_ATOMS: atom_id res chain seq x y z
N MET A 1 -9.10 18.38 3.17
CA MET A 1 -9.41 16.95 3.41
C MET A 1 -8.42 16.44 4.44
N LYS A 2 -8.86 15.71 5.47
CA LYS A 2 -7.91 15.09 6.42
C LYS A 2 -7.12 14.00 5.68
N GLN A 3 -5.82 13.95 5.94
CA GLN A 3 -4.97 12.86 5.47
C GLN A 3 -5.42 11.59 6.21
N CYS A 4 -5.64 10.51 5.48
CA CYS A 4 -6.05 9.25 6.09
C CYS A 4 -4.84 8.48 6.60
N SER A 5 -5.06 7.61 7.57
CA SER A 5 -4.04 6.87 8.31
C SER A 5 -3.26 5.88 7.44
N LEU A 6 -3.78 5.56 6.24
CA LEU A 6 -3.03 4.83 5.21
C LEU A 6 -1.79 5.59 4.77
N HIS A 7 -1.82 6.93 4.77
CA HIS A 7 -0.64 7.71 4.42
C HIS A 7 0.47 7.54 5.44
N ASP A 8 0.15 7.66 6.74
CA ASP A 8 1.10 7.44 7.83
C ASP A 8 1.68 6.03 7.78
N PHE A 9 0.84 5.01 7.56
CA PHE A 9 1.28 3.64 7.36
C PHE A 9 2.29 3.49 6.20
N MET A 10 2.07 4.19 5.09
CA MET A 10 3.00 4.18 3.96
C MET A 10 4.31 4.94 4.26
N GLU A 11 4.25 6.03 5.04
CA GLU A 11 5.45 6.76 5.48
C GLU A 11 6.31 5.91 6.44
N GLU A 12 5.69 5.15 7.34
CA GLU A 12 6.39 4.20 8.22
C GLU A 12 7.08 3.09 7.43
N LEU A 13 6.43 2.63 6.35
CA LEU A 13 6.97 1.56 5.51
C LEU A 13 7.91 2.05 4.41
N LYS A 14 8.04 3.36 4.21
CA LYS A 14 8.84 4.00 3.16
C LYS A 14 10.26 3.43 2.98
N PRO A 15 11.01 3.04 4.03
CA PRO A 15 12.33 2.40 3.89
C PRO A 15 12.28 1.03 3.20
N TRP A 16 11.13 0.36 3.24
CA TRP A 16 10.90 -0.97 2.67
C TRP A 16 9.99 -0.94 1.44
N LEU A 17 9.46 0.22 1.03
CA LEU A 17 8.59 0.36 -0.14
C LEU A 17 9.40 0.48 -1.43
N ASP A 18 10.17 -0.55 -1.72
CA ASP A 18 10.91 -0.70 -2.98
C ASP A 18 10.93 -2.16 -3.44
N THR A 19 11.35 -2.37 -4.68
CA THR A 19 11.33 -3.67 -5.35
C THR A 19 12.27 -4.71 -4.74
N ASN A 20 13.24 -4.30 -3.91
CA ASN A 20 14.13 -5.22 -3.20
C ASN A 20 13.56 -5.74 -1.89
N HIS A 21 12.41 -5.23 -1.45
CA HIS A 21 11.77 -5.64 -0.19
C HIS A 21 10.32 -6.07 -0.40
N ILE A 22 9.59 -5.42 -1.31
CA ILE A 22 8.19 -5.75 -1.63
C ILE A 22 8.14 -6.63 -2.88
N ARG A 23 7.54 -7.81 -2.73
CA ARG A 23 7.20 -8.72 -3.84
C ARG A 23 6.03 -8.19 -4.67
N SER A 24 4.97 -7.77 -3.99
CA SER A 24 3.74 -7.28 -4.61
C SER A 24 2.82 -6.64 -3.57
N ALA A 25 1.87 -5.86 -4.02
CA ALA A 25 0.75 -5.39 -3.22
C ALA A 25 -0.58 -5.95 -3.77
N GLU A 26 -1.59 -6.00 -2.92
CA GLU A 26 -2.95 -6.38 -3.28
C GLU A 26 -3.94 -5.44 -2.57
N LEU A 27 -4.85 -4.85 -3.33
CA LEU A 27 -5.96 -4.05 -2.85
C LEU A 27 -7.24 -4.89 -2.96
N SER A 28 -7.76 -5.39 -1.85
CA SER A 28 -8.98 -6.20 -1.85
C SER A 28 -10.21 -5.31 -1.69
N GLY A 29 -10.95 -5.11 -2.79
CA GLY A 29 -12.25 -4.43 -2.77
C GLY A 29 -12.24 -3.01 -2.19
N GLY A 30 -11.09 -2.32 -2.24
CA GLY A 30 -10.92 -0.96 -1.73
C GLY A 30 -10.94 -0.81 -0.21
N SER A 31 -11.12 -1.88 0.56
CA SER A 31 -11.22 -1.84 2.03
C SER A 31 -10.00 -2.41 2.75
N GLN A 32 -9.07 -3.03 2.01
CA GLN A 32 -7.87 -3.62 2.58
C GLN A 32 -6.70 -3.54 1.59
N LEU A 33 -5.54 -3.09 2.06
CA LEU A 33 -4.27 -3.16 1.33
C LEU A 33 -3.37 -4.20 2.00
N THR A 34 -2.90 -5.17 1.22
CA THR A 34 -1.93 -6.17 1.66
C THR A 34 -0.61 -5.96 0.93
N LEU A 35 0.49 -5.84 1.67
CA LEU A 35 1.85 -5.80 1.14
C LEU A 35 2.52 -7.14 1.39
N TYR A 36 3.01 -7.76 0.32
CA TYR A 36 3.76 -9.02 0.37
C TYR A 36 5.24 -8.71 0.24
N PHE A 37 6.02 -9.10 1.24
CA PHE A 37 7.47 -8.90 1.26
C PHE A 37 8.20 -10.09 0.65
N LEU A 38 9.43 -9.89 0.19
CA LEU A 38 10.26 -10.96 -0.38
C LEU A 38 10.63 -12.03 0.66
N ASP A 39 10.79 -11.66 1.93
CA ASP A 39 11.02 -12.57 3.06
C ASP A 39 9.79 -13.43 3.45
N GLY A 40 8.69 -13.34 2.70
CA GLY A 40 7.47 -14.12 2.94
C GLY A 40 6.55 -13.52 4.01
N MET A 41 6.97 -12.43 4.67
CA MET A 41 6.09 -11.64 5.54
C MET A 41 5.01 -10.92 4.74
N LYS A 42 3.90 -10.62 5.39
CA LYS A 42 2.85 -9.75 4.85
C LYS A 42 2.44 -8.70 5.86
N ASN A 43 2.24 -7.46 5.42
CA ASN A 43 1.53 -6.46 6.19
C ASN A 43 0.14 -6.26 5.62
N VAL A 44 -0.85 -6.25 6.49
CA VAL A 44 -2.25 -6.03 6.11
C VAL A 44 -2.72 -4.75 6.78
N TYR A 45 -3.18 -3.81 5.97
CA TYR A 45 -3.75 -2.56 6.42
C TYR A 45 -5.23 -2.51 6.03
N ARG A 46 -6.10 -2.33 7.03
CA ARG A 46 -7.54 -2.14 6.81
C ARG A 46 -7.81 -0.67 6.58
N ILE A 47 -8.47 -0.37 5.47
CA ILE A 47 -8.81 1.00 5.06
C ILE A 47 -10.22 1.31 5.56
N ASP A 48 -10.32 2.14 6.60
CA ASP A 48 -11.61 2.56 7.19
C ASP A 48 -11.81 4.08 7.10
N ASP A 49 -10.74 4.85 6.86
CA ASP A 49 -10.74 6.32 6.92
C ASP A 49 -10.28 7.02 5.63
N CYS A 50 -10.02 6.27 4.54
CA CYS A 50 -9.66 6.82 3.24
C CYS A 50 -10.82 6.81 2.25
N ASN A 51 -10.88 7.83 1.40
CA ASN A 51 -11.72 7.79 0.19
C ASN A 51 -10.98 7.16 -1.00
N GLU A 52 -11.75 6.83 -2.05
CA GLU A 52 -11.25 6.18 -3.27
C GLU A 52 -10.09 6.94 -3.95
N SER A 53 -10.12 8.28 -3.94
CA SER A 53 -9.05 9.10 -4.50
C SER A 53 -7.74 9.00 -3.72
N GLN A 54 -7.81 8.95 -2.39
CA GLN A 54 -6.65 8.74 -1.52
C GLN A 54 -6.05 7.34 -1.71
N ILE A 55 -6.90 6.32 -1.80
CA ILE A 55 -6.47 4.94 -2.06
C ILE A 55 -5.76 4.85 -3.41
N ARG A 56 -6.35 5.43 -4.46
CA ARG A 56 -5.74 5.47 -5.80
C ARG A 56 -4.41 6.20 -5.84
N ALA A 57 -4.24 7.26 -5.05
CA ALA A 57 -2.96 7.96 -4.95
C ALA A 57 -1.87 7.03 -4.40
N VAL A 58 -2.17 6.27 -3.35
CA VAL A 58 -1.24 5.29 -2.75
C VAL A 58 -0.91 4.15 -3.74
N VAL A 59 -1.93 3.59 -4.40
CA VAL A 59 -1.73 2.56 -5.43
C VAL A 59 -0.87 3.08 -6.58
N SER A 60 -1.09 4.32 -7.01
CA SER A 60 -0.28 4.95 -8.06
C SER A 60 1.18 5.13 -7.62
N ASP A 61 1.42 5.51 -6.37
CA ASP A 61 2.77 5.65 -5.82
C ASP A 61 3.51 4.30 -5.78
N LEU A 62 2.84 3.24 -5.32
CA LEU A 62 3.37 1.86 -5.37
C LEU A 62 3.75 1.45 -6.80
N LYS A 63 2.84 1.66 -7.76
CA LYS A 63 3.09 1.34 -9.18
C LYS A 63 4.28 2.14 -9.75
N LYS A 64 4.41 3.43 -9.39
CA LYS A 64 5.56 4.28 -9.79
C LYS A 64 6.88 3.79 -9.22
N LYS A 65 6.87 3.16 -8.05
CA LYS A 65 8.03 2.52 -7.42
C LYS A 65 8.38 1.16 -8.03
N GLY A 66 7.64 0.71 -9.04
CA GLY A 66 7.84 -0.60 -9.69
C GLY A 66 7.18 -1.76 -8.95
N ILE A 67 6.38 -1.49 -7.92
CA ILE A 67 5.68 -2.52 -7.16
C ILE A 67 4.40 -2.91 -7.91
N ALA A 68 4.26 -4.19 -8.24
CA ALA A 68 3.04 -4.72 -8.85
C ALA A 68 1.89 -4.71 -7.83
N VAL A 69 0.79 -4.04 -8.16
CA VAL A 69 -0.43 -4.00 -7.34
C VAL A 69 -1.54 -4.78 -8.04
N LYS A 70 -2.13 -5.76 -7.36
CA LYS A 70 -3.35 -6.47 -7.77
C LYS A 70 -4.57 -5.79 -7.17
N GLU A 71 -5.65 -5.68 -7.93
CA GLU A 71 -6.92 -5.03 -7.56
C GLU A 71 -8.08 -6.01 -7.74
#